data_AF-A0A967HME2-F1
#
_entry.id   AF-A0A967HME2-F1
#
_cell.length_a   1.000
_cell.length_b   1.000
_cell.length_c   1.000
_cell.angle_alpha   90.00
_cell.angle_beta   90.00
_cell.angle_gamma   90.00
#
_symmetry.space_group_name_H-M   'P 1'
#
loop_
_entity.id
_entity.type
_entity.pdbx_description
1 polymer ?
#
loop_
_entity_poly.entity_id
_entity_poly.type
_entity_poly.pdbx_seq_one_letter_code
_entity_poly.pdbx_strand_id
1 'polypeptide(L)'
;GAAVRALPVLTLTADIRHALGENLDVGTRDHAGVGLEVSALPVLPVRAGIALISGGYRLAGGLGIRLGAFQLAAAATRRETDLGSDGGLALGATLGLP
;
A
#
# COMPACT_ATOMS: atom_id res chain seq x y z
N GLY A 1 -0.05 -0.11 -13.35
CA GLY A 1 -1.16 -0.21 -12.38
C GLY A 1 -2.29 0.70 -12.80
N ALA A 2 -3.47 0.52 -12.21
CA ALA A 2 -4.66 1.32 -12.43
C ALA A 2 -5.32 1.70 -11.10
N ALA A 3 -6.05 2.81 -11.11
CA ALA A 3 -6.84 3.26 -9.97
C ALA A 3 -8.22 3.70 -10.46
N VAL A 4 -9.26 3.38 -9.69
CA VAL A 4 -10.64 3.77 -9.99
C VAL A 4 -11.35 4.24 -8.73
N ARG A 5 -12.00 5.40 -8.81
CA ARG A 5 -12.93 5.85 -7.77
C ARG A 5 -14.25 5.12 -7.98
N ALA A 6 -14.42 3.99 -7.28
CA ALA A 6 -15.62 3.15 -7.40
C ALA A 6 -16.85 3.81 -6.74
N LEU A 7 -16.65 4.57 -5.65
CA LEU A 7 -17.68 5.36 -4.98
C LEU A 7 -17.08 6.72 -4.53
N PRO A 8 -17.88 7.73 -4.17
CA PRO A 8 -17.36 9.01 -3.65
C PRO A 8 -16.38 8.85 -2.47
N VAL A 9 -16.58 7.81 -1.67
CA VAL A 9 -15.77 7.49 -0.48
C VAL A 9 -14.81 6.32 -0.70
N LEU A 10 -14.82 5.65 -1.86
CA LEU A 10 -14.04 4.43 -2.10
C LEU A 10 -13.21 4.55 -3.38
N THR A 11 -11.90 4.40 -3.24
CA THR A 11 -10.97 4.25 -4.36
C THR A 11 -10.35 2.87 -4.32
N LEU A 12 -10.33 2.18 -5.46
CA LEU A 12 -9.70 0.88 -5.64
C LEU A 12 -8.44 1.05 -6.50
N THR A 13 -7.41 0.28 -6.22
CA THR A 13 -6.15 0.28 -6.95
C THR A 13 -5.72 -1.14 -7.25
N ALA A 14 -5.09 -1.34 -8.40
CA ALA A 14 -4.44 -2.60 -8.75
C ALA A 14 -3.11 -2.34 -9.47
N ASP A 15 -2.10 -3.15 -9.21
CA ASP A 15 -0.83 -3.08 -9.92
C ASP A 15 -0.21 -4.45 -10.18
N ILE A 16 0.54 -4.56 -11.27
CA ILE A 16 1.31 -5.75 -11.63
C ILE A 16 2.70 -5.25 -11.99
N ARG A 17 3.73 -5.90 -11.47
CA ARG A 17 5.14 -5.64 -11.75
C ARG A 17 5.88 -6.95 -11.93
N HIS A 18 6.78 -6.97 -12.91
CA HIS A 18 7.66 -8.09 -13.20
C HIS A 18 9.07 -7.54 -13.42
N ALA A 19 10.07 -8.13 -12.77
CA ALA A 19 11.46 -7.75 -12.94
C ALA A 19 12.05 -8.41 -14.19
N LEU A 20 12.46 -7.59 -15.18
CA LEU A 20 13.11 -8.05 -16.41
C LEU A 20 14.63 -8.16 -16.19
N GLY A 21 15.09 -9.27 -15.63
CA GLY A 21 16.52 -9.57 -15.49
C GLY A 21 16.83 -10.66 -14.45
N GLU A 22 17.97 -11.35 -14.65
CA GLU A 22 18.55 -12.27 -13.66
C GLU A 22 19.53 -11.50 -12.76
N ASN A 23 19.04 -10.47 -12.07
CA ASN A 23 19.87 -9.85 -11.05
C ASN A 23 19.87 -10.74 -9.80
N LEU A 24 21.05 -10.91 -9.20
CA LEU A 24 21.35 -11.53 -7.90
C LEU A 24 20.66 -10.84 -6.70
N ASP A 25 19.59 -10.11 -6.96
CA ASP A 25 18.86 -9.37 -5.96
C ASP A 25 17.83 -10.31 -5.31
N VAL A 26 17.87 -10.43 -4.00
CA VAL A 26 16.91 -11.21 -3.17
C VAL A 26 15.57 -10.45 -3.09
N GLY A 27 15.18 -9.82 -4.20
CA GLY A 27 14.00 -9.00 -4.35
C GLY A 27 12.81 -9.80 -4.89
N THR A 28 11.62 -9.23 -4.71
CA THR A 28 10.39 -9.79 -5.29
C THR A 28 10.43 -9.72 -6.82
N ARG A 29 10.47 -10.87 -7.51
CA ARG A 29 10.54 -10.97 -8.99
C ARG A 29 9.20 -10.63 -9.66
N ASP A 30 8.12 -11.12 -9.08
CA ASP A 30 6.73 -10.92 -9.50
C ASP A 30 5.94 -10.28 -8.39
N HIS A 31 5.11 -9.31 -8.74
CA HIS A 31 4.21 -8.63 -7.82
C HIS A 31 2.88 -8.38 -8.52
N ALA A 32 1.77 -8.86 -7.94
CA ALA A 32 0.42 -8.46 -8.29
C ALA A 32 -0.32 -7.99 -7.04
N GLY A 33 -0.70 -6.71 -7.00
CA GLY A 33 -1.30 -6.05 -5.86
C GLY A 33 -2.71 -5.53 -6.14
N VAL A 34 -3.55 -5.57 -5.11
CA VAL A 34 -4.81 -4.82 -5.05
C VAL A 34 -4.91 -4.07 -3.73
N GLY A 35 -5.55 -2.91 -3.78
CA GLY A 35 -5.71 -2.04 -2.63
C GLY A 35 -6.98 -1.23 -2.69
N LEU A 36 -7.35 -0.70 -1.54
CA LEU A 36 -8.49 0.18 -1.38
C LEU A 36 -8.16 1.32 -0.42
N GLU A 37 -8.71 2.49 -0.71
CA GLU A 37 -8.79 3.63 0.19
C GLU A 37 -10.25 3.96 0.45
N VAL A 38 -10.62 4.00 1.73
CA VAL A 38 -11.92 4.45 2.22
C VAL A 38 -11.75 5.80 2.90
N SER A 39 -12.44 6.82 2.39
CA SER A 39 -12.50 8.18 2.95
C SER A 39 -13.93 8.51 3.34
N ALA A 40 -14.48 7.79 4.32
CA ALA A 40 -15.84 8.06 4.84
C ALA A 40 -15.91 9.44 5.53
N LEU A 41 -14.83 9.83 6.21
CA LEU A 41 -14.61 11.16 6.73
C LEU A 41 -13.46 11.80 5.95
N PRO A 42 -13.58 13.05 5.47
CA PRO A 42 -12.52 13.69 4.67
C PRO A 42 -11.20 13.82 5.45
N VAL A 43 -11.29 13.88 6.78
CA VAL A 43 -10.16 14.00 7.71
C VAL A 43 -9.46 12.67 8.01
N LEU A 44 -10.08 11.51 7.73
CA LEU A 44 -9.58 10.20 8.16
C LEU A 44 -9.63 9.16 7.03
N PRO A 45 -8.73 9.24 6.02
CA PRO A 45 -8.57 8.17 5.05
C PRO A 45 -8.02 6.89 5.70
N VAL A 46 -8.62 5.75 5.37
CA VAL A 46 -8.18 4.41 5.76
C VAL A 46 -7.79 3.63 4.52
N ARG A 47 -6.69 2.90 4.58
CA ARG A 47 -6.13 2.12 3.46
C ARG A 47 -5.91 0.68 3.87
N ALA A 48 -6.18 -0.23 2.93
CA ALA A 48 -5.82 -1.63 3.06
C ALA A 48 -5.38 -2.17 1.70
N GLY A 49 -4.52 -3.17 1.70
CA GLY A 49 -4.06 -3.80 0.48
C GLY A 49 -3.50 -5.19 0.71
N ILE A 50 -3.53 -5.98 -0.35
CA ILE A 50 -2.93 -7.30 -0.42
C ILE A 50 -2.15 -7.40 -1.73
N ALA A 51 -1.01 -8.06 -1.68
CA ALA A 51 -0.23 -8.37 -2.85
C ALA A 51 0.23 -9.82 -2.84
N LEU A 52 0.11 -10.47 -4.00
CA LEU A 52 0.83 -11.68 -4.32
C LEU A 52 2.23 -11.30 -4.77
N ILE A 53 3.22 -11.95 -4.19
CA ILE A 53 4.63 -11.72 -4.47
C ILE A 53 5.32 -13.06 -4.73
N SER A 54 6.47 -13.07 -5.39
CA SER A 54 7.25 -14.31 -5.54
C SER A 54 7.50 -14.97 -4.18
N GLY A 55 7.08 -16.23 -4.06
CA GLY A 55 7.22 -17.03 -2.85
C GLY A 55 6.25 -16.69 -1.72
N GLY A 56 5.19 -15.91 -1.93
CA GLY A 56 4.17 -15.68 -0.89
C GLY A 56 3.24 -14.48 -1.09
N TYR A 57 2.88 -13.82 0.00
CA TYR A 57 1.95 -12.68 -0.02
C TYR A 57 2.36 -11.58 0.95
N ARG A 58 1.79 -10.39 0.75
CA ARG A 58 1.95 -9.23 1.62
C ARG A 58 0.61 -8.62 1.93
N LEU A 59 0.38 -8.33 3.19
CA LEU A 59 -0.73 -7.52 3.69
C LEU A 59 -0.20 -6.14 4.06
N ALA A 60 -1.01 -5.12 3.79
CA ALA A 60 -0.73 -3.75 4.18
C ALA A 60 -2.00 -3.07 4.68
N GLY A 61 -1.86 -2.25 5.71
CA GLY A 61 -2.91 -1.43 6.25
C GLY A 61 -2.36 -0.08 6.66
N GLY A 62 -3.19 0.95 6.63
CA GLY A 62 -2.80 2.27 7.07
C GLY A 62 -3.97 3.20 7.31
N LEU A 63 -3.70 4.27 8.03
CA LEU A 63 -4.63 5.34 8.32
C LEU A 63 -3.90 6.67 8.18
N GLY A 64 -4.62 7.70 7.76
CA GLY A 64 -4.11 9.06 7.69
C GLY A 64 -5.04 10.03 8.38
N ILE A 65 -4.49 11.13 8.88
CA ILE A 65 -5.24 12.24 9.44
C ILE A 65 -4.91 13.48 8.61
N ARG A 66 -5.93 14.12 8.02
CA ARG A 66 -5.79 15.37 7.25
C ARG A 66 -6.23 16.56 8.11
N LEU A 67 -5.32 17.51 8.31
CA LEU A 67 -5.47 18.72 9.13
C LEU A 67 -5.10 19.95 8.29
N GLY A 68 -6.05 20.43 7.48
CA GLY A 68 -5.82 21.54 6.55
C GLY A 68 -4.74 21.21 5.53
N ALA A 69 -3.62 21.95 5.56
CA ALA A 69 -2.46 21.72 4.71
C ALA A 69 -1.58 20.52 5.12
N PHE A 70 -1.82 19.93 6.29
CA PHE A 70 -1.00 18.83 6.81
C PHE A 70 -1.70 17.49 6.67
N GLN A 71 -0.93 16.45 6.38
CA GLN A 71 -1.37 15.07 6.47
C GLN A 71 -0.38 14.25 7.28
N LEU A 72 -0.88 13.55 8.29
CA LEU A 72 -0.16 12.52 9.03
C LEU A 72 -0.61 11.15 8.53
N ALA A 73 0.29 10.18 8.49
CA ALA A 73 -0.02 8.82 8.09
C ALA A 73 0.73 7.80 8.95
N ALA A 74 0.05 6.71 9.27
CA ALA A 74 0.64 5.53 9.88
C ALA A 74 0.28 4.32 9.01
N ALA A 75 1.25 3.43 8.80
CA ALA A 75 1.04 2.21 8.02
C ALA A 75 1.78 1.04 8.67
N ALA A 76 1.23 -0.16 8.46
CA ALA A 76 1.81 -1.42 8.86
C ALA A 76 1.77 -2.38 7.68
N THR A 77 2.77 -3.24 7.58
CA THR A 77 2.84 -4.31 6.58
C THR A 77 3.23 -5.61 7.24
N ARG A 78 2.76 -6.71 6.68
CA ARG A 78 3.19 -8.06 7.03
C ARG A 78 3.43 -8.82 5.73
N ARG A 79 4.61 -9.40 5.61
CA ARG A 79 5.04 -10.22 4.47
C ARG A 79 5.19 -11.65 4.96
N GLU A 80 4.61 -12.58 4.24
CA GLU A 80 4.79 -14.02 4.47
C GLU A 80 5.38 -14.61 3.19
N THR A 81 6.47 -15.36 3.32
CA THR A 81 7.10 -16.07 2.21
C THR A 81 7.56 -17.46 2.61
N ASP A 82 7.90 -18.30 1.64
CA ASP A 82 8.49 -19.63 1.87
C ASP A 82 9.80 -19.57 2.69
N LEU A 83 10.48 -18.42 2.69
CA LEU A 83 11.73 -18.18 3.43
C LEU A 83 11.50 -17.60 4.84
N GLY A 84 10.26 -17.27 5.19
CA GLY A 84 9.89 -16.70 6.49
C GLY A 84 8.95 -15.50 6.40
N SER A 85 8.68 -14.91 7.57
CA SER A 85 7.79 -13.78 7.75
C SER A 85 8.52 -12.53 8.24
N ASP A 86 8.06 -11.37 7.79
CA ASP A 86 8.58 -10.06 8.19
C ASP A 86 7.44 -9.05 8.36
N GLY A 87 7.66 -8.03 9.17
CA GLY A 87 6.68 -6.98 9.46
C GLY A 87 7.32 -5.60 9.45
N GLY A 88 6.60 -4.61 8.94
CA GLY A 88 7.07 -3.23 8.87
C GLY A 88 6.07 -2.26 9.47
N LEU A 89 6.58 -1.18 10.06
CA LEU A 89 5.80 -0.02 10.47
C LEU A 89 6.38 1.23 9.79
N ALA A 90 5.51 2.15 9.40
CA ALA A 90 5.90 3.43 8.84
C ALA A 90 5.03 4.55 9.40
N LEU A 91 5.67 5.67 9.70
CA LEU A 91 5.01 6.93 10.04
C LEU A 91 5.47 7.98 9.03
N GLY A 92 4.54 8.83 8.60
CA GLY A 92 4.82 9.88 7.62
C GLY A 92 4.06 11.14 7.93
N ALA A 93 4.66 12.27 7.57
CA ALA A 93 4.04 13.58 7.60
C ALA A 93 4.28 14.26 6.25
N THR A 94 3.24 14.83 5.67
CA THR A 94 3.29 15.57 4.41
C THR A 94 2.66 16.94 4.57
N LEU A 95 3.27 17.94 3.96
CA LEU A 95 2.75 19.29 3.82
C LEU A 95 2.26 19.47 2.38
N GLY A 96 0.97 19.71 2.21
CA GLY A 96 0.41 20.21 0.96
C GLY A 96 0.71 21.69 0.85
N LEU A 97 1.58 22.07 -0.09
CA LEU A 97 1.69 23.47 -0.49
C LEU A 97 0.46 23.83 -1.35
N PRO A 98 -0.10 25.05 -1.19
CA PRO A 98 -1.24 25.52 -1.97
C PRO A 98 -0.92 25.64 -3.48
#